data_AF-A0A6M0FY52-F1
#
_entry.id   AF-A0A6M0FY52-F1
#
_cell.length_a   1.000
_cell.length_b   1.000
_cell.length_c   1.000
_cell.angle_alpha   90.00
_cell.angle_beta   90.00
_cell.angle_gamma   90.00
#
_symmetry.space_group_name_H-M   'P 1'
#
loop_
_entity.id
_entity.type
_entity.pdbx_description
1 polymer ?
#
loop_
_entity_poly.entity_id
_entity_poly.type
_entity_poly.pdbx_seq_one_letter_code
_entity_poly.pdbx_strand_id
1 'polypeptide(L)' 'MKDSFVKKYPKDADAYINRGSVYADLGDKQKAILDFKKAAKFYPEQGDTAREQKVLVGLKQLQQA' A
#
# COMPACT_ATOMS: atom_id res chain seq x y z
N MET A 1 1.99 21.03 24.38
CA MET A 1 0.90 20.81 23.41
C MET A 1 1.34 21.21 22.02
N LYS A 2 1.81 20.23 21.23
CA LYS A 2 1.81 20.30 19.77
C LYS A 2 1.37 18.92 19.30
N ASP A 3 0.13 18.59 19.63
CA ASP A 3 -0.56 17.43 19.12
C ASP A 3 -0.98 17.76 17.68
N SER A 4 0.01 17.79 16.79
CA SER A 4 -0.21 17.92 15.35
C SER A 4 -0.90 16.65 14.89
N PHE A 5 -2.23 16.74 14.81
CA PHE A 5 -3.18 15.81 14.22
C PHE A 5 -2.61 15.17 12.94
N VAL A 6 -1.91 14.04 13.10
CA VAL A 6 -1.53 13.18 11.99
C VAL A 6 -2.82 12.68 11.37
N LYS A 7 -3.10 13.20 10.17
CA LYS A 7 -4.26 12.92 9.34
C LYS A 7 -4.58 11.42 9.40
N LYS A 8 -5.80 11.11 9.85
CA LYS A 8 -6.33 9.80 10.22
C LYS A 8 -6.63 8.90 9.00
N TYR A 9 -5.70 8.80 8.05
CA TYR A 9 -5.78 7.93 6.87
C TYR A 9 -4.69 6.82 6.74
N PRO A 10 -3.71 6.61 7.65
CA PRO A 10 -2.71 5.54 7.45
C PRO A 10 -3.32 4.13 7.51
N LYS A 11 -4.48 3.98 8.16
CA LYS A 11 -5.15 2.67 8.32
C LYS A 11 -5.64 2.08 7.01
N ASP A 12 -6.07 2.90 6.06
CA ASP A 12 -6.62 2.38 4.80
C ASP A 12 -5.50 1.87 3.90
N ALA A 13 -4.41 2.64 3.76
CA ALA A 13 -3.25 2.25 2.96
C ALA A 13 -2.60 0.96 3.48
N ASP A 14 -2.36 0.88 4.79
CA ASP A 14 -1.72 -0.28 5.41
C ASP A 14 -2.63 -1.53 5.33
N ALA A 15 -3.95 -1.37 5.43
CA ALA A 15 -4.89 -2.48 5.26
C ALA A 15 -4.83 -3.05 3.83
N TYR A 16 -4.75 -2.20 2.81
CA TYR A 16 -4.57 -2.63 1.43
C TYR A 16 -3.20 -3.29 1.20
N ILE A 17 -2.12 -2.80 1.83
CA ILE A 17 -0.82 -3.49 1.77
C ILE A 17 -0.93 -4.91 2.32
N ASN A 18 -1.43 -5.04 3.54
CA ASN A 18 -1.48 -6.34 4.22
C ASN A 18 -2.33 -7.34 3.44
N ARG A 19 -3.48 -6.90 2.92
CA ARG A 19 -4.33 -7.77 2.11
C ARG A 19 -3.70 -8.11 0.76
N GLY A 20 -3.02 -7.16 0.12
CA GLY A 20 -2.27 -7.38 -1.11
C GLY A 20 -1.15 -8.42 -0.93
N SER A 21 -0.42 -8.36 0.19
CA SER A 21 0.59 -9.36 0.55
C SER A 21 -0.02 -10.74 0.74
N VAL A 22 -1.14 -10.85 1.47
CA VAL A 22 -1.84 -12.15 1.63
C VAL A 22 -2.28 -12.71 0.28
N TYR A 23 -2.82 -11.89 -0.62
CA TYR A 23 -3.19 -12.37 -1.96
C TYR A 23 -1.96 -12.79 -2.79
N ALA A 24 -0.84 -12.09 -2.66
CA ALA A 24 0.41 -12.47 -3.32
C ALA A 24 0.92 -13.83 -2.82
N ASP A 25 0.88 -14.05 -1.50
CA ASP A 25 1.28 -15.33 -0.87
C ASP A 25 0.36 -16.48 -1.28
N LEU A 26 -0.93 -16.19 -1.49
CA LEU A 26 -1.92 -17.13 -2.03
C LEU A 26 -1.79 -17.36 -3.55
N GLY A 27 -0.89 -16.66 -4.23
CA GLY A 27 -0.71 -16.73 -5.69
C GLY A 27 -1.75 -15.96 -6.51
N ASP A 28 -2.71 -15.28 -5.88
CA ASP A 28 -3.70 -14.43 -6.54
C ASP A 28 -3.09 -13.06 -6.85
N LYS A 29 -2.15 -13.04 -7.81
CA LYS A 29 -1.42 -11.84 -8.22
C LYS A 29 -2.34 -10.72 -8.68
N GLN A 30 -3.48 -11.04 -9.30
CA GLN A 30 -4.42 -10.01 -9.78
C GLN A 30 -5.04 -9.23 -8.62
N LYS A 31 -5.51 -9.92 -7.57
CA LYS A 31 -6.04 -9.25 -6.38
C LYS A 31 -4.95 -8.51 -5.62
N ALA A 32 -3.74 -9.07 -5.53
CA ALA A 32 -2.60 -8.40 -4.92
C ALA A 32 -2.28 -7.06 -5.62
N ILE A 33 -2.22 -7.05 -6.95
CA ILE A 33 -1.98 -5.84 -7.76
C ILE A 33 -3.08 -4.80 -7.52
N LEU A 34 -4.35 -5.21 -7.46
CA LEU A 34 -5.46 -4.29 -7.22
C LEU A 34 -5.37 -3.60 -5.86
N ASP A 35 -5.01 -4.35 -4.81
CA ASP A 35 -4.86 -3.80 -3.48
C ASP A 35 -3.62 -2.92 -3.35
N PHE A 36 -2.48 -3.31 -3.89
CA PHE A 36 -1.30 -2.45 -3.91
C PHE A 36 -1.52 -1.15 -4.71
N LYS A 37 -2.26 -1.20 -5.82
CA LYS A 37 -2.67 0.04 -6.54
C LYS A 37 -3.54 0.95 -5.68
N LYS A 38 -4.43 0.40 -4.84
CA LYS A 38 -5.23 1.20 -3.90
C LYS A 38 -4.34 1.80 -2.82
N ALA A 39 -3.47 1.01 -2.19
CA ALA A 39 -2.53 1.49 -1.18
C ALA A 39 -1.66 2.64 -1.69
N ALA A 40 -1.11 2.52 -2.90
CA ALA A 40 -0.27 3.54 -3.53
C ALA A 40 -0.99 4.89 -3.70
N LYS A 41 -2.32 4.89 -3.91
CA LYS A 41 -3.10 6.13 -4.04
C LYS A 41 -3.26 6.91 -2.74
N PHE A 42 -3.06 6.27 -1.58
CA PHE A 42 -3.24 6.91 -0.26
C PHE A 42 -1.97 7.54 0.31
N TYR A 43 -0.78 7.13 -0.15
CA TYR A 43 0.49 7.66 0.37
C TYR A 43 0.81 9.12 -0.01
N PRO A 44 0.48 9.60 -1.23
CA PRO A 44 0.67 11.01 -1.58
C PRO A 44 -0.06 11.98 -0.63
N GLU A 45 -1.19 11.55 -0.05
CA GLU A 45 -1.97 12.36 0.89
C GLU A 45 -1.36 12.43 2.30
N GLN A 46 -0.44 11.51 2.62
CA GLN A 46 0.20 11.38 3.94
C GLN A 46 1.63 11.94 3.96
N GLY A 47 2.23 12.20 2.78
CA GLY A 47 3.63 12.58 2.67
C GLY A 47 4.60 11.44 3.03
N ASP A 48 4.11 10.20 3.10
CA ASP A 48 4.92 9.01 3.42
C ASP A 48 5.41 8.35 2.13
N THR A 49 6.43 8.96 1.54
CA THR A 49 7.08 8.50 0.32
C THR A 49 7.82 7.16 0.51
N ALA A 50 8.23 6.82 1.74
CA ALA A 50 8.92 5.57 2.02
C ALA A 50 7.98 4.37 1.91
N ARG A 51 6.76 4.48 2.43
CA ARG A 51 5.74 3.43 2.28
C ARG A 51 5.21 3.35 0.86
N GLU A 52 5.07 4.47 0.16
CA GLU A 52 4.74 4.51 -1.26
C GLU A 52 5.71 3.65 -2.09
N GLN A 53 7.02 3.87 -1.91
CA GLN A 53 8.04 3.12 -2.64
C GLN A 53 7.97 1.62 -2.35
N LYS A 54 7.73 1.21 -1.10
CA LYS A 54 7.53 -0.21 -0.75
C LYS A 54 6.38 -0.84 -1.53
N VAL A 55 5.24 -0.15 -1.64
CA VAL A 55 4.09 -0.65 -2.40
C VAL A 55 4.37 -0.74 -3.88
N LEU A 56 5.05 0.27 -4.45
CA LEU A 56 5.39 0.28 -5.87
C LEU A 56 6.38 -0.84 -6.23
N VAL A 57 7.33 -1.15 -5.35
CA VAL A 57 8.25 -2.29 -5.54
C VAL A 57 7.47 -3.61 -5.58
N GLY A 58 6.58 -3.85 -4.61
CA GLY A 58 5.75 -5.06 -4.59
C GLY A 58 4.85 -5.17 -5.82
N LEU A 59 4.23 -4.05 -6.23
CA LEU A 59 3.43 -3.96 -7.44
C LEU A 59 4.24 -4.34 -8.69
N LYS A 60 5.44 -3.78 -8.83
CA LYS A 60 6.32 -4.02 -9.99
C LYS A 60 6.76 -5.48 -10.06
N GLN A 61 7.10 -6.09 -8.93
CA GLN A 61 7.45 -7.52 -8.87
C GLN A 61 6.29 -8.41 -9.32
N LEU A 62 5.07 -8.10 -8.88
CA LEU A 62 3.88 -8.86 -9.27
C LEU A 62 3.48 -8.70 -10.73
N GLN A 63 3.83 -7.58 -11.36
CA GLN A 63 3.60 -7.34 -12.79
C GLN A 63 4.62 -8.03 -13.70
N GLN A 64 5.78 -8.40 -13.16
CA GLN A 64 6.89 -9.01 -13.90
C GLN A 64 6.95 -10.53 -13.76
N ALA A 65 6.10 -11.11 -12.90
CA ALA A 65 6.08 -12.52 -12.56
C ALA A 65 4.89 -13.24 -13.19
#